data_AF-A0A934XBF2-F1
#
_entry.id   AF-A0A934XBF2-F1
#
_cell.length_a   1.000
_cell.length_b   1.000
_cell.length_c   1.000
_cell.angle_alpha   90.00
_cell.angle_beta   90.00
_cell.angle_gamma   90.00
#
_symmetry.space_group_name_H-M   'P 1'
#
loop_
_entity.id
_entity.type
_entity.pdbx_description
1 polymer ?
#
loop_
_entity_poly.entity_id
_entity_poly.type
_entity_poly.pdbx_seq_one_letter_code
_entity_poly.pdbx_strand_id
1 'polypeptide(L)'
;MWPPRRRRAAASRRTCPTPTWVTWGGAETTEFARQAASYHAAATALGNPVELRAVPGADHFSVIHGLEVSATPMSQWLAEKLKAN
;
A
#
# COMPACT_ATOMS: atom_id res chain seq x y z
N MET A 1 -5.28 34.19 8.88
CA MET A 1 -6.06 33.14 8.19
C MET A 1 -5.09 32.28 7.38
N TRP A 2 -4.82 31.04 7.79
CA TRP A 2 -3.88 30.13 7.10
C TRP A 2 -4.64 29.35 6.00
N PRO A 3 -4.14 29.25 4.76
CA PRO A 3 -4.84 28.54 3.69
C PRO A 3 -4.91 27.03 3.99
N PRO A 4 -5.99 26.33 3.58
CA PRO A 4 -6.09 24.89 3.81
C PRO A 4 -4.91 24.16 3.16
N ARG A 5 -4.11 23.44 3.97
CA ARG A 5 -3.02 22.60 3.45
C ARG A 5 -3.63 21.38 2.79
N ARG A 6 -3.41 21.23 1.47
CA ARG A 6 -3.81 20.02 0.73
C ARG A 6 -2.95 18.84 1.21
N ARG A 7 -3.48 18.02 2.12
CA ARG A 7 -2.83 16.78 2.58
C ARG A 7 -2.89 15.74 1.45
N ARG A 8 -1.81 15.60 0.69
CA ARG A 8 -1.62 14.46 -0.23
C ARG A 8 -0.92 13.36 0.56
N ALA A 9 -1.42 12.12 0.52
CA ALA A 9 -0.78 10.99 1.20
C ALA A 9 0.71 10.84 0.84
N ALA A 10 1.10 11.23 -0.38
CA ALA A 10 2.49 11.25 -0.83
C ALA A 10 3.36 12.41 -0.30
N ALA A 11 2.78 13.54 0.13
CA ALA A 11 3.50 14.80 0.28
C ALA A 11 4.13 15.06 1.67
N SER A 12 3.99 14.15 2.64
CA SER A 12 4.51 14.33 4.00
C SER A 12 5.05 13.03 4.60
N ARG A 13 5.92 12.36 3.86
CA ARG A 13 6.50 11.07 4.25
C ARG A 13 7.87 11.25 4.88
N ARG A 14 8.24 10.31 5.74
CA ARG A 14 9.57 10.22 6.35
C ARG A 14 10.20 8.89 5.97
N THR A 15 11.51 8.79 6.20
CA THR A 15 12.21 7.51 6.18
C THR A 15 11.59 6.58 7.21
N CYS A 16 11.39 5.33 6.84
CA CYS A 16 10.82 4.28 7.69
C CYS A 16 11.38 2.93 7.25
N PRO A 17 12.04 2.17 8.14
CA PRO A 17 12.63 0.88 7.79
C PRO A 17 11.60 -0.25 7.73
N THR A 18 10.38 -0.05 8.24
CA THR A 18 9.33 -1.08 8.26
C THR A 18 8.88 -1.45 6.84
N PRO A 19 9.01 -2.72 6.42
CA PRO A 19 8.52 -3.17 5.12
C PRO A 19 7.03 -2.87 4.93
N THR A 20 6.68 -2.31 3.79
CA THR A 20 5.29 -1.92 3.48
C THR A 20 4.85 -2.50 2.14
N TRP A 21 3.70 -3.18 2.11
CA TRP A 21 3.02 -3.51 0.86
C TRP A 21 1.83 -2.56 0.66
N VAL A 22 1.89 -1.80 -0.42
CA VAL A 22 0.83 -0.91 -0.90
C VAL A 22 0.00 -1.65 -1.94
N THR A 23 -1.31 -1.74 -1.70
CA THR A 23 -2.21 -2.53 -2.54
C THR A 23 -3.54 -1.82 -2.79
N TRP A 24 -4.28 -2.31 -3.79
CA TRP A 24 -5.64 -1.91 -4.13
C TRP A 24 -6.37 -3.09 -4.80
N GLY A 25 -7.70 -3.03 -4.82
CA GLY A 25 -8.51 -4.00 -5.57
C GLY A 25 -8.34 -3.82 -7.08
N GLY A 26 -7.95 -4.89 -7.80
CA GLY A 26 -7.69 -4.82 -9.24
C GLY A 26 -8.94 -4.58 -10.09
N ALA A 27 -10.14 -4.78 -9.54
CA ALA A 27 -11.42 -4.45 -10.17
C ALA A 27 -11.93 -3.04 -9.82
N GLU A 28 -11.17 -2.27 -9.04
CA GLU A 28 -11.50 -0.90 -8.64
C GLU A 28 -11.16 0.12 -9.74
N THR A 29 -11.63 1.36 -9.56
CA THR A 29 -11.29 2.49 -10.44
C THR A 29 -9.77 2.72 -10.56
N THR A 30 -9.35 3.17 -11.74
CA THR A 30 -7.94 3.46 -12.06
C THR A 30 -7.32 4.54 -11.16
N GLU A 31 -8.13 5.37 -10.50
CA GLU A 31 -7.65 6.39 -9.56
C GLU A 31 -7.00 5.77 -8.32
N PHE A 32 -7.48 4.62 -7.83
CA PHE A 32 -6.81 3.91 -6.73
C PHE A 32 -5.45 3.38 -7.14
N ALA A 33 -5.33 2.82 -8.34
CA ALA A 33 -4.04 2.41 -8.90
C ALA A 33 -3.08 3.62 -9.01
N ARG A 34 -3.56 4.76 -9.53
CA ARG A 34 -2.78 6.00 -9.67
C ARG A 34 -2.32 6.53 -8.31
N GLN A 35 -3.18 6.50 -7.30
CA GLN A 35 -2.84 6.94 -5.94
C GLN A 35 -1.86 5.99 -5.26
N ALA A 36 -2.06 4.68 -5.38
CA ALA A 36 -1.15 3.65 -4.86
C ALA A 36 0.25 3.78 -5.49
N ALA A 37 0.33 3.98 -6.82
CA ALA A 37 1.58 4.23 -7.52
C ALA A 37 2.26 5.54 -7.07
N SER A 38 1.48 6.62 -6.89
CA SER A 38 2.01 7.90 -6.38
C SER A 38 2.58 7.75 -4.97
N TYR A 39 1.90 6.98 -4.11
CA TYR A 39 2.36 6.68 -2.77
C TYR A 39 3.66 5.85 -2.84
N HIS A 40 3.67 4.74 -3.57
CA HIS A 40 4.86 3.90 -3.75
C HIS A 40 6.07 4.71 -4.23
N ALA A 41 5.94 5.50 -5.30
CA ALA A 41 7.02 6.33 -5.83
C ALA A 41 7.62 7.28 -4.77
N ALA A 42 6.77 7.93 -3.97
CA ALA A 42 7.22 8.82 -2.91
C ALA A 42 7.94 8.07 -1.76
N ALA A 43 7.55 6.84 -1.44
CA ALA A 43 8.25 6.02 -0.45
C ALA A 43 9.58 5.49 -0.99
N THR A 44 9.61 5.02 -2.24
CA THR A 44 10.83 4.56 -2.89
C THR A 44 11.87 5.68 -2.97
N ALA A 45 11.45 6.91 -3.28
CA ALA A 45 12.35 8.08 -3.31
C ALA A 45 12.99 8.41 -1.95
N LEU A 46 12.39 7.95 -0.84
CA LEU A 46 12.95 8.07 0.51
C LEU A 46 13.78 6.86 0.94
N GLY A 47 13.94 5.85 0.07
CA GLY A 47 14.64 4.60 0.39
C GLY A 47 13.84 3.65 1.29
N ASN A 48 12.53 3.86 1.46
CA ASN A 48 11.72 2.97 2.26
C ASN A 48 11.53 1.61 1.54
N PRO A 49 11.58 0.47 2.26
CA PRO A 49 11.28 -0.84 1.69
C PRO A 49 9.78 -0.97 1.43
N VAL A 50 9.37 -0.59 0.21
CA VAL A 50 7.98 -0.56 -0.21
C VAL A 50 7.76 -1.43 -1.44
N GLU A 51 6.66 -2.19 -1.44
CA GLU A 51 6.22 -3.03 -2.55
C GLU A 51 4.84 -2.54 -3.03
N LEU A 52 4.55 -2.66 -4.33
CA LEU A 52 3.29 -2.24 -4.95
C LEU A 52 2.70 -3.39 -5.76
N ARG A 53 1.50 -3.86 -5.41
CA ARG A 53 0.81 -4.93 -6.13
C ARG A 53 -0.70 -4.70 -6.07
N ALA A 54 -1.43 -4.96 -7.15
CA ALA A 54 -2.89 -5.05 -7.11
C ALA A 54 -3.33 -6.43 -6.59
N VAL A 55 -4.55 -6.53 -6.04
CA VAL A 55 -5.22 -7.82 -5.78
C VAL A 55 -6.19 -8.11 -6.92
N PRO A 56 -5.87 -9.06 -7.83
CA PRO A 56 -6.72 -9.33 -8.99
C PRO A 56 -8.15 -9.69 -8.60
N GLY A 57 -9.13 -9.12 -9.29
CA GLY A 57 -10.56 -9.40 -9.08
C GLY A 57 -11.18 -8.83 -7.81
N ALA A 58 -10.39 -8.30 -6.87
CA ALA A 58 -10.91 -7.64 -5.68
C ALA A 58 -11.36 -6.20 -5.98
N ASP A 59 -12.35 -5.73 -5.23
CA ASP A 59 -12.82 -4.35 -5.18
C ASP A 59 -12.33 -3.66 -3.89
N HIS A 60 -12.82 -2.44 -3.63
CA HIS A 60 -12.48 -1.68 -2.42
C HIS A 60 -12.74 -2.43 -1.10
N PHE A 61 -13.78 -3.25 -1.03
CA PHE A 61 -14.18 -3.96 0.17
C PHE A 61 -13.52 -5.32 0.25
N SER A 62 -13.47 -6.05 -0.86
CA SER A 62 -12.99 -7.42 -0.89
C SER A 62 -11.46 -7.56 -0.87
N VAL A 63 -10.72 -6.48 -1.12
CA VAL A 63 -9.25 -6.47 -1.07
C VAL A 63 -8.70 -6.92 0.30
N ILE A 64 -9.43 -6.64 1.39
CA ILE A 64 -8.99 -6.97 2.75
C ILE A 64 -9.17 -8.46 3.10
N HIS A 65 -10.07 -9.17 2.42
CA HIS A 65 -10.30 -10.60 2.65
C HIS A 65 -9.07 -11.46 2.35
N GLY A 66 -8.09 -10.89 1.62
CA GLY A 66 -6.76 -11.46 1.52
C GLY A 66 -6.15 -11.80 2.89
N LEU A 67 -6.47 -11.08 3.97
CA LEU A 67 -5.94 -11.37 5.31
C LEU A 67 -6.69 -12.46 6.07
N GLU A 68 -7.86 -12.89 5.61
CA GLU A 68 -8.70 -13.86 6.34
C GLU A 68 -8.23 -15.30 6.17
N VAL A 69 -7.53 -15.58 5.06
CA VAL A 69 -7.01 -16.91 4.73
C VAL A 69 -5.50 -16.89 4.79
N SER A 70 -4.91 -17.78 5.59
CA SER A 70 -3.46 -17.81 5.84
C SER A 70 -2.64 -18.10 4.58
N ALA A 71 -3.18 -18.84 3.62
CA ALA A 71 -2.48 -19.26 2.41
C ALA A 71 -2.42 -18.18 1.32
N THR A 72 -3.08 -17.03 1.50
CA THR A 72 -3.08 -15.98 0.48
C THR A 72 -1.71 -15.28 0.40
N PRO A 73 -1.40 -14.63 -0.73
CA PRO A 73 -0.20 -13.82 -0.83
C PRO A 73 -0.10 -12.72 0.24
N MET A 74 -1.24 -12.10 0.63
CA MET A 74 -1.27 -11.04 1.64
C MET A 74 -0.92 -11.55 3.04
N SER A 75 -1.53 -12.65 3.45
CA SER A 75 -1.25 -13.28 4.75
C SER A 75 0.16 -13.84 4.81
N GLN A 76 0.64 -14.49 3.75
CA GLN A 76 2.00 -15.02 3.69
C GLN A 76 3.04 -13.90 3.73
N TRP A 77 2.87 -12.83 2.94
CA TRP A 77 3.77 -11.68 2.98
C TRP A 77 3.84 -11.06 4.39
N LEU A 78 2.68 -10.88 5.03
CA LEU A 78 2.64 -10.34 6.40
C LEU A 78 3.38 -11.25 7.38
N ALA A 79 3.12 -12.56 7.34
CA ALA A 79 3.78 -13.54 8.20
C ALA A 79 5.30 -13.58 7.96
N GLU A 80 5.75 -13.49 6.71
CA GLU A 80 7.17 -13.41 6.35
C GLU A 80 7.84 -12.16 6.93
N LYS A 81 7.24 -10.97 6.72
CA LYS A 81 7.83 -9.71 7.22
C LYS A 81 7.83 -9.62 8.74
N LEU A 82 6.83 -10.20 9.41
CA LEU A 82 6.78 -10.23 10.88
C LEU A 82 7.82 -11.18 11.50
N LYS A 83 8.17 -12.28 10.81
CA LYS A 83 9.21 -13.21 11.27
C LYS A 83 10.63 -12.73 10.99
N ALA A 84 10.81 -11.90 9.97
CA ALA A 84 12.10 -11.38 9.55
C ALA A 84 12.56 -10.13 10.33
N ASN A 85 11.73 -9.64 11.26
CA ASN A 85 12.00 -8.46 12.11
C ASN A 85 12.45 -8.86 13.52
#